data_AF-A0A2G8CRZ6-F1
#
_entry.id   AF-A0A2G8CRZ6-F1
#
_cell.length_a   1.000
_cell.length_b   1.000
_cell.length_c   1.000
_cell.angle_alpha   90.00
_cell.angle_beta   90.00
_cell.angle_gamma   90.00
#
_symmetry.space_group_name_H-M   'P 1'
#
loop_
_entity.id
_entity.type
_entity.pdbx_description
1 polymer ?
#
loop_
_entity_poly.entity_id
_entity_poly.type
_entity_poly.pdbx_seq_one_letter_code
_entity_poly.pdbx_strand_id
1 'polypeptide(L)'
;MLRLCAVAIESRAMGWCLGPIGPGDLAFVGSECRRLPPRGARARRRAVRAGLQHERAGHGAFCSLIGIPEQSLRSFIEQWSPPGCAEYLAEAVSDAVTALRESTRTSDWSRAMAREAVESALSERISIRPPAPLGSARP
;
A
#
# COMPACT_ATOMS: atom_id res chain seq x y z
N MET A 1 -6.04 0.02 -5.74
CA MET A 1 -5.30 -0.11 -4.47
C MET A 1 -5.18 -1.56 -4.00
N LEU A 2 -6.28 -2.27 -3.72
CA LEU A 2 -6.28 -3.68 -3.26
C LEU A 2 -5.28 -4.60 -3.97
N ARG A 3 -5.20 -4.53 -5.30
CA ARG A 3 -4.25 -5.31 -6.10
C ARG A 3 -2.78 -5.08 -5.75
N LEU A 4 -2.38 -3.84 -5.48
CA LEU A 4 -1.02 -3.51 -5.06
C LEU A 4 -0.71 -4.08 -3.68
N CYS A 5 -1.64 -3.94 -2.73
CA CYS A 5 -1.49 -4.52 -1.40
C CYS A 5 -1.39 -6.05 -1.46
N ALA A 6 -2.21 -6.71 -2.29
CA ALA A 6 -2.14 -8.16 -2.47
C ALA A 6 -0.75 -8.60 -2.95
N VAL A 7 -0.19 -7.92 -3.96
CA VAL A 7 1.16 -8.22 -4.47
C VAL A 7 2.24 -7.99 -3.41
N ALA A 8 2.11 -6.92 -2.62
CA ALA A 8 3.02 -6.61 -1.54
C ALA A 8 2.96 -7.67 -0.42
N ILE A 9 1.76 -8.10 -0.01
CA ILE A 9 1.54 -9.13 1.00
C ILE A 9 2.10 -10.48 0.54
N GLU A 10 1.90 -10.84 -0.72
CA GLU A 10 2.50 -12.03 -1.32
C GLU A 10 4.03 -11.97 -1.28
N SER A 11 4.61 -10.82 -1.60
CA SER A 11 6.06 -10.59 -1.49
C SER A 11 6.55 -10.80 -0.05
N ARG A 12 5.80 -10.25 0.92
CA ARG A 12 6.08 -10.41 2.37
C ARG A 12 5.99 -11.86 2.83
N ALA A 13 5.02 -12.62 2.31
CA ALA A 13 4.89 -14.04 2.62
C ALA A 13 6.08 -14.86 2.11
N MET A 14 6.77 -14.39 1.06
CA MET A 14 7.99 -15.00 0.53
C MET A 14 9.28 -14.51 1.23
N GLY A 15 9.17 -13.64 2.23
CA GLY A 15 10.32 -13.09 2.97
C GLY A 15 10.94 -11.82 2.36
N TRP A 16 10.27 -11.18 1.40
CA TRP A 16 10.76 -9.97 0.72
C TRP A 16 9.79 -8.80 0.90
N CYS A 17 10.23 -7.58 0.59
CA CYS A 17 9.31 -6.47 0.37
C CYS A 17 9.56 -5.89 -1.03
N LEU A 18 8.59 -5.13 -1.55
CA LEU A 18 8.75 -4.47 -2.85
C LEU A 18 9.88 -3.42 -2.85
N GLY A 19 10.28 -2.97 -1.66
CA GLY A 19 11.26 -1.91 -1.48
C GLY A 19 10.76 -0.57 -2.00
N PRO A 20 11.64 0.44 -2.10
CA PRO A 20 11.26 1.75 -2.62
C PRO A 20 10.98 1.62 -4.12
N ILE A 21 9.70 1.74 -4.46
CA ILE A 21 9.17 1.76 -5.82
C ILE A 21 8.16 2.89 -5.98
N GLY A 22 8.05 3.41 -7.20
CA GLY A 22 7.03 4.37 -7.57
C GLY A 22 6.07 3.86 -8.65
N PRO A 23 5.03 4.64 -8.99
CA PRO A 23 4.07 4.33 -10.05
C PRO A 23 4.69 3.94 -11.39
N GLY A 24 5.78 4.60 -11.78
CA GLY A 24 6.49 4.32 -13.04
C GLY A 24 7.29 3.01 -13.04
N ASP A 25 7.45 2.36 -11.88
CA ASP A 25 8.18 1.11 -11.73
C ASP A 25 7.28 -0.13 -11.79
N LEU A 26 5.96 0.04 -11.91
CA LEU A 26 4.98 -1.06 -11.98
C LEU A 26 4.10 -0.96 -13.22
N ALA A 27 3.71 -2.11 -13.74
CA ALA A 27 2.66 -2.24 -14.74
C ALA A 27 1.63 -3.27 -14.28
N PHE A 28 0.34 -2.92 -14.39
CA PHE A 28 -0.76 -3.84 -14.16
C PHE A 28 -1.30 -4.31 -15.52
N VAL A 29 -1.21 -5.61 -15.79
CA VAL A 29 -1.70 -6.23 -17.04
C VAL A 29 -2.70 -7.31 -16.67
N GLY A 30 -3.97 -7.12 -17.00
CA GLY A 30 -5.04 -8.01 -16.54
C GLY A 30 -5.10 -8.00 -15.01
N SER A 31 -4.94 -9.16 -14.36
CA SER A 31 -4.82 -9.34 -12.91
C SER A 31 -3.38 -9.27 -12.39
N GLU A 32 -2.38 -9.35 -13.26
CA GLU A 32 -0.97 -9.38 -12.89
C GLU A 32 -0.40 -7.99 -12.59
N CYS A 33 0.60 -7.95 -11.71
CA CYS A 33 1.43 -6.79 -11.44
C CYS A 33 2.89 -7.17 -11.72
N ARG A 34 3.56 -6.39 -12.56
CA ARG A 34 4.95 -6.64 -12.96
C ARG A 34 5.80 -5.43 -12.66
N ARG A 35 7.01 -5.66 -12.13
CA ARG A 35 8.01 -4.61 -11.96
C ARG A 35 8.65 -4.30 -13.30
N LEU A 36 8.65 -3.03 -13.67
CA LEU A 36 9.30 -2.54 -14.87
C LEU A 36 10.80 -2.34 -14.60
N PRO A 37 11.67 -2.71 -15.56
CA PRO A 37 13.08 -2.42 -15.44
C PRO A 37 13.31 -0.90 -15.48
N PRO A 38 14.26 -0.37 -14.71
CA PRO A 38 14.56 1.05 -14.73
C PRO A 38 15.07 1.47 -16.11
N ARG A 39 14.48 2.55 -16.66
CA ARG A 39 14.82 3.05 -17.99
C ARG A 39 16.14 3.82 -17.99
N GLY A 40 17.21 3.14 -18.39
CA GLY A 40 18.55 3.71 -18.56
C GLY A 40 19.43 3.70 -17.30
N ALA A 41 20.73 3.95 -17.50
CA ALA A 41 21.75 3.78 -16.47
C ALA A 41 21.53 4.65 -15.22
N ARG A 42 21.04 5.89 -15.40
CA ARG A 42 20.76 6.81 -14.28
C ARG A 42 19.59 6.32 -13.42
N ALA A 43 18.51 5.85 -14.04
CA ALA A 43 17.38 5.27 -13.32
C ALA A 43 17.80 4.01 -12.57
N ARG A 44 18.59 3.14 -13.21
CA ARG A 44 19.12 1.92 -12.58
C ARG A 44 19.96 2.23 -11.34
N ARG A 45 20.90 3.18 -11.44
CA ARG A 45 21.72 3.61 -10.30
C ARG A 45 20.87 4.18 -9.14
N ARG A 46 19.81 4.93 -9.46
CA ARG A 46 18.89 5.45 -8.45
C ARG A 46 18.10 4.34 -7.75
N ALA A 47 17.54 3.41 -8.50
CA ALA A 47 16.81 2.26 -7.95
C ALA A 47 17.69 1.39 -7.04
N VAL A 48 18.93 1.09 -7.47
CA VAL A 48 19.90 0.34 -6.65
C VAL A 48 20.24 1.10 -5.36
N ARG A 49 20.52 2.40 -5.46
CA ARG A 49 20.82 3.23 -4.28
C ARG A 49 19.64 3.28 -3.31
N ALA A 50 18.42 3.44 -3.82
CA ALA A 50 17.22 3.46 -3.00
C ALA A 50 17.03 2.12 -2.27
N GLY A 51 17.21 0.98 -2.96
CA GLY A 51 17.18 -0.34 -2.34
C GLY A 51 18.19 -0.49 -1.19
N LEU A 52 19.45 -0.12 -1.44
CA LEU A 52 20.49 -0.17 -0.39
C LEU A 52 20.20 0.76 0.79
N GLN A 53 19.62 1.95 0.54
CA GLN A 53 19.21 2.85 1.61
C GLN A 53 18.06 2.27 2.43
N HIS A 54 17.10 1.63 1.77
CA HIS A 54 15.98 0.97 2.44
C HIS A 54 16.44 -0.19 3.33
N GLU A 55 17.32 -1.05 2.82
CA GLU A 55 17.92 -2.13 3.61
C GLU A 55 18.67 -1.61 4.84
N ARG A 56 19.41 -0.51 4.69
CA ARG A 56 20.14 0.13 5.81
C ARG A 56 19.22 0.82 6.83
N ALA A 57 18.15 1.45 6.37
CA ALA A 57 17.18 2.14 7.23
C ALA A 57 16.31 1.14 8.02
N GLY A 58 16.22 -0.09 7.55
CA GLY A 58 15.39 -1.13 8.13
C GLY A 58 13.95 -1.10 7.63
N HIS A 59 13.23 -2.19 7.92
CA HIS A 59 11.85 -2.38 7.48
C HIS A 59 10.87 -1.86 8.53
N GLY A 60 10.22 -0.74 8.25
CA GLY A 60 9.12 -0.22 9.08
C GLY A 60 7.85 -1.09 9.01
N ALA A 61 6.82 -0.70 9.77
CA ALA A 61 5.58 -1.48 9.95
C ALA A 61 4.91 -1.86 8.62
N PHE A 62 4.83 -0.94 7.66
CA PHE A 62 4.24 -1.23 6.35
C PHE A 62 5.05 -2.32 5.60
N CYS A 63 6.38 -2.28 5.65
CA CYS A 63 7.21 -3.31 5.03
C CYS A 63 7.05 -4.66 5.75
N SER A 64 7.07 -4.66 7.08
CA SER A 64 7.05 -5.89 7.87
C SER A 64 5.67 -6.55 7.95
N LEU A 65 4.58 -5.80 7.76
CA LEU A 65 3.20 -6.32 7.85
C LEU A 65 2.52 -6.50 6.49
N ILE A 66 2.78 -5.61 5.53
CA ILE A 66 2.12 -5.66 4.20
C ILE A 66 3.10 -5.69 3.01
N GLY A 67 4.41 -5.61 3.23
CA GLY A 67 5.42 -5.87 2.19
C GLY A 67 5.74 -4.70 1.24
N ILE A 68 5.35 -3.46 1.57
CA ILE A 68 5.67 -2.26 0.78
C ILE A 68 6.00 -1.09 1.71
N PRO A 69 6.96 -0.20 1.38
CA PRO A 69 7.21 1.00 2.18
C PRO A 69 6.02 1.97 2.17
N GLU A 70 5.76 2.63 3.30
CA GLU A 70 4.66 3.60 3.44
C GLU A 70 4.75 4.71 2.39
N GLN A 71 5.93 5.30 2.20
CA GLN A 71 6.11 6.39 1.25
C GLN A 71 5.83 5.96 -0.20
N SER A 72 6.24 4.75 -0.57
CA SER A 72 5.92 4.16 -1.87
C SER A 72 4.41 3.99 -2.02
N LEU A 73 3.78 3.39 -1.01
CA LEU A 73 2.33 3.20 -0.97
C LEU A 73 1.57 4.53 -1.14
N ARG A 74 1.94 5.57 -0.37
CA ARG A 74 1.36 6.92 -0.48
C ARG A 74 1.52 7.48 -1.89
N SER A 75 2.71 7.36 -2.48
CA SER A 75 2.96 7.81 -3.85
C SER A 75 2.06 7.11 -4.88
N PHE A 76 1.75 5.82 -4.70
CA PHE A 76 0.79 5.11 -5.54
C PHE A 76 -0.65 5.57 -5.32
N ILE A 77 -1.05 5.77 -4.07
CA ILE A 77 -2.39 6.25 -3.72
C ILE A 77 -2.61 7.64 -4.31
N GLU A 78 -1.68 8.57 -4.12
CA GLU A 78 -1.77 9.94 -4.65
C GLU A 78 -1.89 9.96 -6.17
N GLN A 79 -1.14 9.10 -6.88
CA GLN A 79 -1.08 9.18 -8.34
C GLN A 79 -2.18 8.36 -9.05
N TRP A 80 -2.71 7.31 -8.43
CA TRP A 80 -3.74 6.46 -9.05
C TRP A 80 -5.15 6.72 -8.55
N SER A 81 -5.30 7.43 -7.42
CA SER A 81 -6.62 7.73 -6.89
C SER A 81 -7.23 8.93 -7.59
N PRO A 82 -8.56 8.96 -7.78
CA PRO A 82 -9.24 10.19 -8.15
C PRO A 82 -8.93 11.33 -7.16
N PRO A 83 -8.96 12.59 -7.61
CA PRO A 83 -8.84 13.74 -6.73
C PRO A 83 -9.81 13.65 -5.54
N GLY A 84 -9.31 13.89 -4.32
CA GLY A 84 -10.10 13.83 -3.10
C GLY A 84 -10.24 12.43 -2.47
N CYS A 85 -9.79 11.35 -3.13
CA CYS A 85 -9.82 10.00 -2.54
C CYS A 85 -8.50 9.57 -1.88
N ALA A 86 -7.40 10.24 -2.20
CA ALA A 86 -6.06 9.80 -1.81
C ALA A 86 -5.87 9.73 -0.28
N GLU A 87 -6.31 10.77 0.45
CA GLU A 87 -6.21 10.82 1.90
C GLU A 87 -7.01 9.69 2.57
N TYR A 88 -8.28 9.52 2.16
CA TYR A 88 -9.13 8.44 2.67
C TYR A 88 -8.56 7.05 2.45
N LEU A 89 -7.95 6.80 1.28
CA LEU A 89 -7.32 5.52 0.97
C LEU A 89 -6.01 5.33 1.73
N ALA A 90 -5.24 6.39 1.95
CA ALA A 90 -4.02 6.33 2.75
C ALA A 90 -4.33 6.03 4.23
N GLU A 91 -5.34 6.68 4.79
CA GLU A 91 -5.85 6.41 6.14
C GLU A 91 -6.33 4.95 6.26
N ALA A 92 -7.16 4.48 5.34
CA ALA A 92 -7.69 3.12 5.39
C ALA A 92 -6.57 2.06 5.43
N VAL A 93 -5.49 2.25 4.66
CA VAL A 93 -4.35 1.30 4.73
C VAL A 93 -3.52 1.49 6.00
N SER A 94 -3.41 2.71 6.53
CA SER A 94 -2.77 2.96 7.83
C SER A 94 -3.51 2.28 8.98
N ASP A 95 -4.84 2.34 8.97
CA ASP A 95 -5.69 1.67 9.95
C ASP A 95 -5.55 0.16 9.85
N ALA A 96 -5.53 -0.40 8.64
CA ALA A 96 -5.25 -1.82 8.41
C ALA A 96 -3.89 -2.24 8.98
N VAL A 97 -2.84 -1.44 8.76
CA VAL A 97 -1.50 -1.71 9.30
C VAL A 97 -1.50 -1.63 10.83
N THR A 98 -2.26 -0.72 11.42
CA THR A 98 -2.39 -0.59 12.88
C THR A 98 -3.10 -1.80 13.47
N ALA A 99 -4.24 -2.20 12.90
CA ALA A 99 -4.99 -3.39 13.32
C ALA A 99 -4.15 -4.68 13.17
N LEU A 100 -3.37 -4.79 12.08
CA LEU A 100 -2.42 -5.90 11.89
C LEU A 100 -1.34 -5.89 12.96
N ARG A 101 -0.77 -4.73 13.27
CA ARG A 101 0.26 -4.61 14.30
C ARG A 101 -0.27 -5.07 15.66
N GLU A 102 -1.51 -4.73 16.00
CA GLU A 102 -2.14 -5.18 17.24
C GLU A 102 -2.40 -6.70 17.23
N SER A 103 -2.93 -7.22 16.13
CA SER A 103 -3.21 -8.66 15.97
C SER A 103 -1.93 -9.50 16.07
N THR A 104 -0.83 -9.02 15.49
CA THR A 104 0.48 -9.71 15.56
C THR A 104 1.14 -9.69 16.94
N ARG A 105 0.56 -9.01 17.94
CA ARG A 105 1.03 -9.12 19.33
C ARG A 105 0.56 -10.40 20.02
N THR A 106 -0.57 -10.95 19.58
CA THR A 106 -1.23 -12.09 20.20
C THR A 106 -1.30 -13.32 19.29
N SER A 107 -1.05 -13.14 17.99
CA SER A 107 -1.10 -14.19 16.98
C SER A 107 0.07 -14.07 16.01
N ASP A 108 0.47 -15.18 15.39
CA ASP A 108 1.46 -15.14 14.33
C ASP A 108 0.92 -14.41 13.10
N TRP A 109 1.78 -13.65 12.44
CA TRP A 109 1.44 -13.04 11.16
C TRP A 109 1.10 -14.12 10.14
N SER A 110 0.00 -13.92 9.41
CA SER A 110 -0.35 -14.78 8.29
C SER A 110 -0.75 -13.97 7.06
N ARG A 111 -0.57 -14.57 5.89
CA ARG A 111 -1.00 -14.00 4.62
C ARG A 111 -2.50 -13.70 4.61
N ALA A 112 -3.32 -14.61 5.14
CA ALA A 112 -4.77 -14.45 5.18
C ALA A 112 -5.17 -13.25 6.05
N MET A 113 -4.58 -13.15 7.25
CA MET A 113 -4.81 -12.03 8.18
C MET A 113 -4.45 -10.69 7.54
N ALA A 114 -3.30 -10.60 6.88
CA ALA A 114 -2.87 -9.38 6.20
C ALA A 114 -3.81 -8.96 5.06
N ARG A 115 -4.32 -9.92 4.28
CA ARG A 115 -5.28 -9.65 3.21
C ARG A 115 -6.60 -9.17 3.77
N GLU A 116 -7.14 -9.90 4.75
CA GLU A 116 -8.41 -9.59 5.39
C GLU A 116 -8.39 -8.19 6.00
N ALA A 117 -7.35 -7.83 6.77
CA ALA A 117 -7.26 -6.50 7.37
C ALA A 117 -7.29 -5.37 6.33
N VAL A 118 -6.56 -5.53 5.23
CA VAL A 118 -6.51 -4.53 4.16
C VAL A 118 -7.82 -4.48 3.36
N GLU A 119 -8.39 -5.65 3.05
CA GLU A 119 -9.66 -5.77 2.33
C GLU A 119 -10.81 -5.19 3.14
N SER A 120 -10.89 -5.49 4.43
CA SER A 120 -11.90 -4.95 5.34
C SER A 120 -11.77 -3.43 5.48
N ALA A 121 -10.58 -2.91 5.79
CA ALA A 121 -10.40 -1.46 5.98
C ALA A 121 -10.71 -0.66 4.70
N LEU A 122 -10.31 -1.17 3.53
CA LEU A 122 -10.63 -0.52 2.26
C LEU A 122 -12.12 -0.68 1.90
N SER A 123 -12.74 -1.83 2.16
CA SER A 123 -14.16 -2.07 1.86
C SER A 123 -15.08 -1.24 2.75
N GLU A 124 -14.78 -1.13 4.04
CA GLU A 124 -15.51 -0.25 4.96
C GLU A 124 -15.47 1.19 4.47
N ARG A 125 -14.30 1.70 4.09
CA ARG A 125 -14.14 3.08 3.60
C ARG A 125 -14.87 3.33 2.27
N ILE A 126 -14.87 2.35 1.36
CA ILE A 126 -15.57 2.44 0.07
C ILE A 126 -17.09 2.29 0.24
N SER A 127 -17.54 1.51 1.23
CA SER A 127 -18.95 1.27 1.53
C SER A 127 -19.59 2.35 2.42
N ILE A 128 -18.81 3.24 3.02
CA ILE A 128 -19.35 4.42 3.72
C ILE A 128 -19.96 5.35 2.65
N ARG A 129 -21.29 5.33 2.61
CA ARG A 129 -22.16 6.29 1.91
C ARG A 129 -21.60 7.70 2.10
N PRO A 130 -21.48 8.54 1.05
CA PRO A 130 -21.07 9.93 1.24
C PRO A 130 -21.97 10.58 2.31
N PRO A 131 -21.42 11.45 3.18
CA PRO A 131 -22.23 12.15 4.17
C PRO A 131 -23.41 12.79 3.43
N ALA A 132 -24.62 12.59 3.97
CA ALA A 132 -25.83 13.16 3.38
C ALA A 132 -25.58 14.65 3.07
N PRO A 133 -25.96 15.15 1.89
CA PRO A 133 -25.77 16.56 1.58
C PRO A 133 -26.40 17.38 2.71
N LEU A 134 -25.63 18.33 3.26
CA LEU A 134 -26.13 19.27 4.26
C LEU A 134 -27.40 19.89 3.67
N GLY A 135 -28.54 19.45 4.21
CA GLY A 135 -29.84 19.84 3.72
C GLY A 135 -29.92 21.34 3.69
N SER A 136 -30.39 21.86 2.56
CA SER A 136 -30.69 23.26 2.33
C SER A 136 -31.53 23.81 3.48
N ALA A 137 -30.89 24.33 4.51
CA ALA A 137 -31.55 25.08 5.56
C ALA A 137 -31.90 26.46 4.96
N ARG A 138 -33.06 26.52 4.31
CA ARG A 138 -33.81 27.77 4.14
C ARG A 138 -34.93 27.78 5.18
N PRO A 139 -35.00 28.87 5.95
CA PRO A 139 -36.17 29.74 5.88
C PRO A 139 -35.84 31.00 5.07
#